data_AF-A0A7X3HTB6-F1
#
_entry.id   AF-A0A7X3HTB6-F1
#
_cell.length_a   1.000
_cell.length_b   1.000
_cell.length_c   1.000
_cell.angle_alpha   90.00
_cell.angle_beta   90.00
_cell.angle_gamma   90.00
#
_symmetry.space_group_name_H-M   'P 1'
#
loop_
_entity.id
_entity.type
_entity.pdbx_description
1 polymer ?
#
loop_
_entity_poly.entity_id
_entity_poly.type
_entity_poly.pdbx_seq_one_letter_code
_entity_poly.pdbx_strand_id
1 'polypeptide(L)'
;MPSAQISFALPSEGAAIRARDEAILWVKSAIARHGITLQQLELAGCFDSVKTKAMPKRYAKYIDAAGHIWDGVGAIPEWLQRAINAGQSMEHFRVT
;
A
#
# COMPACT_ATOMS: atom_id res chain seq x y z
N MET A 1 11.39 -32.84 26.84
CA MET A 1 10.16 -32.14 26.48
C MET A 1 10.28 -31.71 25.02
N PRO A 2 9.54 -32.29 24.06
CA PRO A 2 9.62 -31.85 22.67
C PRO A 2 8.87 -30.52 22.48
N SER A 3 9.59 -29.47 22.08
CA SER A 3 9.03 -28.17 21.72
C SER A 3 8.14 -28.33 20.48
N ALA A 4 6.83 -28.16 20.65
CA ALA A 4 5.87 -28.16 19.56
C ALA A 4 6.11 -26.93 18.67
N GLN A 5 6.61 -27.15 17.45
CA GLN A 5 6.60 -26.13 16.41
C GLN A 5 5.16 -25.95 15.93
N ILE A 6 4.50 -24.85 16.31
CA ILE A 6 3.22 -24.46 15.70
C ILE A 6 3.53 -24.00 14.28
N SER A 7 3.31 -24.91 13.32
CA SER A 7 3.31 -24.62 11.89
C SER A 7 2.09 -23.76 11.58
N PHE A 8 2.26 -22.44 11.49
CA PHE A 8 1.23 -21.54 10.97
C PHE A 8 1.15 -21.74 9.46
N ALA A 9 0.38 -22.74 9.03
CA ALA A 9 0.13 -22.99 7.62
C ALA A 9 -0.45 -21.72 7.00
N LEU A 10 0.21 -21.21 5.95
CA LEU A 10 -0.26 -20.06 5.19
C LEU A 10 -1.69 -20.38 4.71
N PRO A 11 -2.71 -19.56 5.08
CA PRO A 11 -4.08 -19.85 4.70
C PRO A 11 -4.14 -19.87 3.17
N SER A 12 -4.54 -21.02 2.61
CA SER A 12 -4.78 -21.14 1.18
C SER A 12 -5.75 -20.06 0.73
N GLU A 13 -5.59 -19.55 -0.49
CA GLU A 13 -6.39 -18.44 -1.01
C GLU A 13 -7.91 -18.68 -0.86
N GLY A 14 -8.37 -19.93 -1.01
CA GLY A 14 -9.75 -20.33 -0.75
C GLY A 14 -10.21 -20.21 0.72
N ALA A 15 -9.31 -20.41 1.71
CA ALA A 15 -9.61 -20.16 3.12
C ALA A 15 -9.75 -18.66 3.41
N ALA A 16 -8.96 -17.81 2.74
CA ALA A 16 -9.10 -16.36 2.83
C ALA A 16 -10.43 -15.87 2.23
N ILE A 17 -10.88 -16.47 1.12
CA ILE A 17 -12.19 -16.15 0.52
C ILE A 17 -13.33 -16.56 1.47
N ARG A 18 -13.27 -17.75 2.08
CA ARG A 18 -14.28 -18.22 3.03
C ARG A 18 -14.33 -17.38 4.31
N ALA A 19 -13.17 -17.08 4.89
CA ALA A 19 -13.09 -16.22 6.06
C ALA A 19 -13.63 -14.80 5.80
N ARG A 20 -13.44 -14.28 4.58
CA ARG A 20 -14.04 -13.00 4.17
C ARG A 20 -15.57 -13.09 4.09
N ASP A 21 -16.11 -14.15 3.51
CA ASP A 21 -17.56 -14.34 3.42
C ASP A 21 -18.20 -14.44 4.82
N GLU A 22 -17.59 -15.22 5.72
CA GLU A 22 -18.01 -15.34 7.12
C GLU A 22 -17.95 -13.99 7.85
N ALA A 23 -16.90 -13.20 7.63
CA ALA A 23 -16.78 -11.86 8.20
C ALA A 23 -17.86 -10.91 7.67
N ILE A 24 -18.19 -10.98 6.37
CA ILE A 24 -19.25 -10.17 5.77
C ILE A 24 -20.61 -10.52 6.38
N LEU A 25 -20.91 -11.80 6.56
CA LEU A 25 -22.15 -12.26 7.20
C LEU A 25 -22.24 -11.81 8.65
N TRP A 26 -21.13 -11.86 9.39
CA TRP A 26 -21.07 -11.37 10.77
C TRP A 26 -21.32 -9.86 10.84
N VAL A 27 -20.67 -9.06 9.99
CA VAL A 27 -20.87 -7.60 9.94
C VAL A 27 -22.33 -7.27 9.63
N LYS A 28 -22.93 -7.93 8.63
CA LYS A 28 -24.36 -7.73 8.30
C LYS A 28 -25.27 -8.06 9.49
N SER A 29 -25.00 -9.16 10.18
CA SER A 29 -25.77 -9.57 11.37
C SER A 29 -25.61 -8.60 12.54
N ALA A 30 -24.40 -8.09 12.76
CA ALA A 30 -24.13 -7.08 13.78
C ALA A 30 -24.83 -5.76 13.47
N ILE A 31 -24.83 -5.32 12.20
CA ILE A 31 -25.55 -4.13 11.76
C ILE A 31 -27.05 -4.26 12.05
N ALA A 32 -27.65 -5.39 11.68
CA ALA A 32 -29.07 -5.64 11.91
C ALA A 32 -29.41 -5.73 13.41
N ARG A 33 -28.57 -6.37 14.22
CA ARG A 33 -28.79 -6.55 15.66
C ARG A 33 -28.72 -5.23 16.43
N HIS A 34 -27.76 -4.38 16.07
CA HIS A 34 -27.47 -3.14 16.80
C HIS A 34 -28.15 -1.92 16.17
N GLY A 35 -28.93 -2.09 15.09
CA GLY A 35 -29.60 -0.98 14.40
C GLY A 35 -28.59 0.05 13.88
N ILE A 36 -27.39 -0.42 13.51
CA ILE A 36 -26.28 0.44 13.13
C ILE A 36 -26.60 1.09 11.80
N THR A 37 -26.68 2.42 11.77
CA THR A 37 -26.90 3.18 10.55
C THR A 37 -25.58 3.64 9.93
N LEU A 38 -25.61 3.91 8.62
CA LEU A 38 -24.46 4.45 7.89
C LEU A 38 -23.88 5.69 8.58
N GLN A 39 -24.74 6.62 9.00
CA GLN A 39 -24.34 7.85 9.68
C GLN A 39 -23.61 7.61 11.01
N GLN A 40 -23.94 6.54 11.74
CA GLN A 40 -23.26 6.20 12.99
C GLN A 40 -21.84 5.68 12.72
N LEU A 41 -21.64 4.91 11.64
CA LEU A 41 -20.30 4.50 11.21
C LEU A 41 -19.48 5.68 10.69
N GLU A 42 -20.12 6.62 9.99
CA GLU A 42 -19.47 7.85 9.53
C GLU A 42 -19.01 8.73 10.70
N LEU A 43 -19.90 8.97 11.68
CA LEU A 43 -19.54 9.69 12.91
C LEU A 43 -18.47 8.97 13.73
N ALA A 44 -18.48 7.63 13.73
CA ALA A 44 -17.46 6.82 14.39
C ALA A 44 -16.13 6.75 13.59
N GLY A 45 -16.07 7.33 12.39
CA GLY A 45 -14.87 7.30 11.54
C GLY A 45 -14.51 5.90 11.02
N CYS A 46 -15.46 4.96 11.00
CA CYS A 46 -15.23 3.58 10.53
C CYS A 46 -14.86 3.51 9.04
N PHE A 47 -15.19 4.55 8.28
CA PHE A 47 -14.87 4.71 6.87
C PHE A 47 -13.86 5.83 6.64
N ASP A 48 -12.90 6.08 7.56
CA ASP A 48 -11.69 6.82 7.17
C ASP A 48 -11.07 6.00 6.02
N SER A 49 -11.49 6.38 4.80
CA SER A 49 -11.20 5.72 3.54
C SER A 49 -9.76 5.47 3.62
N VAL A 50 -9.38 4.18 3.70
CA VAL A 50 -8.01 3.68 3.76
C VAL A 50 -7.15 4.82 3.30
N LYS A 51 -6.66 5.65 4.25
CA LYS A 51 -5.46 6.41 4.01
C LYS A 51 -4.57 5.23 3.83
N THR A 52 -4.44 4.79 2.58
CA THR A 52 -3.48 3.81 2.11
C THR A 52 -2.31 4.24 2.92
N LYS A 53 -1.97 3.50 3.99
CA LYS A 53 -0.89 3.85 4.90
C LYS A 53 0.13 4.34 3.94
N ALA A 54 0.37 5.65 3.88
CA ALA A 54 0.98 6.20 2.70
C ALA A 54 2.35 5.56 2.77
N MET A 55 2.54 4.47 2.03
CA MET A 55 3.79 3.78 1.90
C MET A 55 4.59 4.93 1.37
N PRO A 56 5.46 5.52 2.22
CA PRO A 56 5.82 6.93 2.12
C PRO A 56 6.05 7.15 0.66
N LYS A 57 5.13 7.89 0.00
CA LYS A 57 5.07 7.96 -1.47
C LYS A 57 6.51 8.17 -1.83
N ARG A 58 7.18 7.17 -2.37
CA ARG A 58 8.63 7.29 -2.50
C ARG A 58 8.73 8.31 -3.59
N TYR A 59 8.90 9.56 -3.14
CA TYR A 59 8.69 10.72 -3.97
C TYR A 59 9.76 10.55 -5.01
N ALA A 60 9.36 10.29 -6.25
CA ALA A 60 10.26 10.20 -7.39
C ALA A 60 11.26 11.34 -7.24
N LYS A 61 12.46 11.00 -6.78
CA LYS A 61 13.44 11.96 -6.31
C LYS A 61 13.94 12.75 -7.52
N TYR A 62 13.89 12.13 -8.70
CA TYR A 62 14.32 12.65 -9.97
C TYR A 62 13.31 12.36 -11.10
N ILE A 63 13.04 13.31 -11.99
CA ILE A 63 12.24 13.19 -13.22
C ILE A 63 12.97 13.84 -14.40
N ASP A 64 12.92 13.22 -15.58
CA ASP A 64 13.44 13.78 -16.83
C ASP A 64 12.37 14.47 -17.68
N ALA A 65 12.79 15.24 -18.70
CA ALA A 65 11.90 15.97 -19.60
C ALA A 65 10.95 15.05 -20.41
N ALA A 66 11.33 13.78 -20.63
CA ALA A 66 10.48 12.76 -21.24
C ALA A 66 9.52 12.09 -20.24
N GLY A 67 9.58 12.45 -18.95
CA GLY A 67 8.69 11.95 -17.90
C GLY A 67 9.16 10.66 -17.23
N HIS A 68 10.41 10.22 -17.44
CA HIS A 68 10.97 9.10 -16.69
C HIS A 68 11.24 9.53 -15.25
N ILE A 69 10.85 8.68 -14.31
CA ILE A 69 10.99 8.94 -12.87
C ILE A 69 11.98 7.95 -12.23
N TRP A 70 12.80 8.44 -11.31
CA TRP A 70 13.67 7.61 -10.48
C TRP A 70 13.63 8.03 -9.02
N ASP A 71 13.49 7.03 -8.16
CA ASP A 71 13.29 7.20 -6.72
C ASP A 71 14.59 7.45 -5.94
N GLY A 72 15.76 7.38 -6.60
CA GLY A 72 17.06 7.46 -5.95
C GLY A 72 17.54 6.14 -5.33
N VAL A 73 16.81 5.04 -5.56
CA VAL A 73 17.10 3.71 -5.00
C VAL A 73 17.45 2.74 -6.12
N GLY A 74 18.57 2.02 -5.96
CA GLY A 74 19.03 1.00 -6.90
C GLY A 74 19.94 1.55 -8.00
N ALA A 75 20.04 0.82 -9.11
CA ALA A 75 20.87 1.22 -10.25
C ALA A 75 20.38 2.53 -10.87
N ILE A 76 21.32 3.40 -11.23
CA ILE A 76 21.03 4.65 -11.94
C ILE A 76 20.50 4.28 -13.34
N PRO A 77 19.32 4.76 -13.75
CA PRO A 77 18.77 4.45 -15.06
C PRO A 77 19.56 5.12 -16.18
N GLU A 78 19.52 4.54 -17.38
CA GLU A 78 20.32 5.00 -18.53
C GLU A 78 20.06 6.46 -18.90
N TRP A 79 18.84 6.96 -18.74
CA TRP A 79 18.51 8.37 -19.02
C TRP A 79 19.24 9.32 -18.07
N LEU A 80 19.34 8.98 -16.79
CA LEU A 80 20.02 9.79 -15.78
C LEU A 80 21.55 9.70 -15.95
N GLN A 81 22.06 8.50 -16.24
CA GLN A 81 23.47 8.30 -16.52
C GLN A 81 23.93 9.04 -17.78
N ARG A 82 23.12 9.03 -18.85
CA ARG A 82 23.41 9.76 -20.08
C ARG A 82 23.40 11.28 -19.84
N ALA A 83 22.47 11.80 -19.05
CA ALA A 83 22.42 13.21 -18.70
C ALA A 83 23.66 13.65 -17.89
N ILE A 84 24.06 12.85 -16.91
CA ILE A 84 25.28 13.11 -16.12
C ILE A 84 26.52 13.08 -17.03
N ASN A 85 26.62 12.10 -17.92
CA ASN A 85 27.72 12.02 -18.89
C ASN A 85 27.72 13.19 -19.90
N ALA A 86 26.56 13.75 -20.20
CA ALA A 86 26.42 14.97 -21.00
C ALA A 86 26.76 16.26 -20.23
N GLY A 87 27.16 16.16 -18.95
CA GLY A 87 27.52 17.28 -18.09
C GLY A 87 26.34 17.92 -17.34
N GLN A 88 25.15 17.32 -17.36
CA GLN A 88 24.02 17.81 -16.56
C GLN A 88 24.08 17.32 -15.12
N SER A 89 23.85 18.24 -14.18
CA SER A 89 23.78 17.93 -12.75
C SER A 89 22.49 17.17 -12.42
N MET A 90 22.60 16.14 -11.57
CA MET A 90 21.45 15.35 -11.12
C MET A 90 20.39 16.18 -10.38
N GLU A 91 20.77 17.32 -9.79
CA GLU A 91 19.84 18.25 -9.16
C GLU A 91 18.82 18.85 -10.15
N HIS A 92 19.14 18.98 -11.44
CA HIS A 92 18.18 19.47 -12.45
C HIS A 92 16.98 18.55 -12.62
N PHE A 93 17.19 17.26 -12.40
CA PHE A 93 16.13 16.27 -12.47
C PHE A 93 15.34 16.21 -11.17
N ARG A 94 15.81 16.86 -10.09
CA ARG A 94 15.19 16.69 -8.78
C ARG A 94 13.80 17.29 -8.74
N VAL A 95 12.80 16.47 -8.40
CA VAL A 95 11.44 16.96 -8.15
C VAL A 95 11.43 17.60 -6.77
N THR A 96 11.15 18.91 -6.71
CA THR A 96 10.87 19.65 -5.47
C THR A 96 9.42 19.51 -5.07
#